data_AF-A0A5K7ZRD4-F1
#
_entry.id   AF-A0A5K7ZRD4-F1
#
_cell.length_a   1.000
_cell.length_b   1.000
_cell.length_c   1.000
_cell.angle_alpha   90.00
_cell.angle_beta   90.00
_cell.angle_gamma   90.00
#
_symmetry.space_group_name_H-M   'P 1'
#
loop_
_entity.id
_entity.type
_entity.pdbx_description
1 polymer ?
#
loop_
_entity_poly.entity_id
_entity_poly.type
_entity_poly.pdbx_seq_one_letter_code
_entity_poly.pdbx_strand_id
1 'polypeptide(L)'
;MISTVTSKGQVTIPKEIRSLLNINPSDKVDFSVENGRVVLKPIKTLLNFRGSVPAKGGGDLAIERQKAKKDVSSKIAGAEE
;
A
#
# COMPACT_ATOMS: atom_id res chain seq x y z
N MET A 1 26.20 -7.88 5.37
CA MET A 1 26.40 -6.49 5.86
C MET A 1 25.94 -6.42 7.30
N ILE A 2 26.73 -5.85 8.19
CA ILE A 2 26.41 -5.72 9.62
C ILE A 2 26.04 -4.25 9.86
N SER A 3 24.95 -4.01 10.58
CA SER A 3 24.53 -2.66 10.96
C SER A 3 24.31 -2.62 12.46
N THR A 4 24.86 -1.60 13.11
CA THR A 4 24.71 -1.41 14.56
C THR A 4 23.36 -0.80 14.88
N VAL A 5 22.73 -1.28 15.94
CA VAL A 5 21.50 -0.69 16.49
C VAL A 5 21.86 0.61 17.20
N THR A 6 21.18 1.70 16.86
CA THR A 6 21.41 3.00 17.53
C THR A 6 20.92 2.97 18.97
N SER A 7 21.30 3.97 19.78
CA SER A 7 20.83 4.11 21.17
C SER A 7 19.31 4.19 21.31
N LYS A 8 18.60 4.54 20.24
CA LYS A 8 17.13 4.60 20.18
C LYS A 8 16.49 3.31 19.63
N GLY A 9 17.26 2.24 19.44
CA GLY A 9 16.75 0.98 18.89
C GLY A 9 16.52 0.99 17.38
N GLN A 10 17.04 1.98 16.65
CA GLN A 10 16.85 2.06 15.19
C GLN A 10 17.96 1.30 14.47
N VAL A 11 17.62 0.63 13.37
CA VAL A 11 18.60 0.05 12.44
C VAL A 11 18.46 0.73 11.08
N THR A 12 19.59 1.10 10.48
CA THR A 12 19.60 1.74 9.16
C THR A 12 19.57 0.67 8.07
N ILE A 13 18.67 0.83 7.10
CA ILE A 13 18.64 -0.03 5.91
C ILE A 13 19.71 0.47 4.91
N PRO A 14 20.72 -0.36 4.58
CA PRO A 14 21.75 -0.02 3.61
C PRO A 14 21.17 0.43 2.26
N LYS A 15 21.92 1.28 1.55
CA LYS A 15 21.48 1.82 0.24
C LYS A 15 21.16 0.71 -0.76
N GLU A 16 21.96 -0.35 -0.79
CA GLU A 16 21.78 -1.49 -1.70
C GLU A 16 20.43 -2.21 -1.46
N ILE A 17 20.09 -2.47 -0.20
CA ILE A 17 18.82 -3.11 0.17
C ILE A 17 17.64 -2.20 -0.14
N ARG A 18 17.77 -0.88 0.12
CA ARG A 18 16.74 0.10 -0.24
C ARG A 18 16.47 0.12 -1.73
N SER A 19 17.51 0.13 -2.56
CA SER A 19 17.37 0.10 -4.02
C SER A 19 16.71 -1.20 -4.50
N LEU A 20 17.10 -2.34 -3.94
CA LEU A 20 16.56 -3.65 -4.34
C LEU A 20 15.07 -3.81 -3.99
N LEU A 21 14.64 -3.24 -2.86
CA LEU A 21 13.25 -3.27 -2.41
C LEU A 21 12.43 -2.04 -2.85
N ASN A 22 13.02 -1.14 -3.64
CA ASN A 22 12.43 0.14 -4.05
C ASN A 22 11.86 0.98 -2.88
N ILE A 23 12.55 0.98 -1.74
CA ILE A 23 12.14 1.74 -0.55
C ILE A 23 12.68 3.17 -0.64
N ASN A 24 11.77 4.14 -0.63
CA ASN A 24 12.08 5.57 -0.62
C ASN A 24 11.98 6.17 0.80
N PRO A 25 12.58 7.35 1.03
CA PRO A 25 12.33 8.10 2.26
C PRO A 25 10.83 8.33 2.47
N SER A 26 10.35 8.11 3.69
CA SER A 26 8.92 8.17 4.09
C SER A 26 8.05 6.98 3.68
N ASP A 27 8.59 5.97 3.01
CA ASP A 27 7.86 4.72 2.79
C ASP A 27 7.66 3.97 4.10
N LYS A 28 6.49 3.32 4.23
CA LYS A 28 6.18 2.47 5.37
C LYS A 28 6.66 1.05 5.12
N VAL A 29 7.19 0.43 6.16
CA VAL A 29 7.64 -0.96 6.14
C VAL A 29 6.92 -1.72 7.24
N ASP A 30 6.50 -2.94 6.92
CA ASP A 30 5.95 -3.90 7.85
C ASP A 30 7.07 -4.83 8.34
N PHE A 31 7.09 -5.08 9.65
CA PHE A 31 8.04 -5.96 10.28
C PHE A 31 7.29 -7.14 10.89
N SER A 32 7.64 -8.35 10.47
CA SER A 32 7.10 -9.59 11.01
C SER A 32 8.25 -10.50 11.45
N VAL A 33 7.96 -11.40 12.39
CA VAL A 33 8.91 -12.41 12.83
C VAL A 33 8.43 -13.77 12.32
N GLU A 34 9.24 -14.39 11.48
CA GLU A 34 8.99 -15.73 10.94
C GLU A 34 10.20 -16.61 11.24
N ASN A 35 10.00 -17.72 11.98
CA ASN A 35 11.06 -18.69 12.29
C ASN A 35 12.32 -18.08 12.92
N GLY A 36 12.15 -17.12 13.84
CA GLY A 36 13.26 -16.42 14.49
C GLY A 36 14.01 -15.43 13.59
N ARG A 37 13.50 -15.15 12.38
CA ARG A 37 14.02 -14.15 11.46
C ARG A 37 13.06 -12.97 11.39
N VAL A 38 13.61 -11.76 11.34
CA VAL A 38 12.83 -10.55 11.06
C VAL A 38 12.67 -10.44 9.55
N VAL A 39 11.43 -10.39 9.09
CA VAL A 39 11.06 -10.16 7.69
C VAL A 39 10.55 -8.73 7.56
N LEU A 40 11.15 -8.00 6.62
CA LEU A 40 10.77 -6.62 6.29
C LEU A 40 10.04 -6.61 4.95
N LYS A 41 8.82 -6.07 4.91
CA LYS A 41 8.03 -5.92 3.68
C LYS A 41 7.66 -4.45 3.46
N PRO A 42 7.95 -3.84 2.30
CA PRO A 42 7.47 -2.49 2.00
C PRO A 42 5.94 -2.50 1.85
N ILE A 43 5.26 -1.58 2.52
CA ILE A 43 3.80 -1.44 2.45
C ILE A 43 3.47 -0.53 1.27
N LYS A 44 2.74 -1.06 0.29
CA LYS A 44 2.14 -0.26 -0.78
C LYS A 44 0.69 0.06 -0.42
N THR A 45 0.36 1.34 -0.39
CA THR A 45 -1.02 1.80 -0.19
C THR A 45 -1.81 1.76 -1.50
N LEU A 46 -3.14 1.83 -1.43
CA LEU A 46 -3.99 1.93 -2.63
C LEU A 46 -3.60 3.11 -3.53
N LEU A 47 -3.08 4.20 -2.96
CA LEU A 47 -2.58 5.35 -3.71
C LEU A 47 -1.35 4.99 -4.56
N ASN A 48 -0.51 4.05 -4.10
CA ASN A 48 0.65 3.57 -4.87
C ASN A 48 0.24 2.77 -6.12
N PHE A 49 -0.99 2.25 -6.15
CA PHE A 49 -1.55 1.54 -7.31
C PHE A 49 -2.42 2.44 -8.20
N ARG A 50 -2.44 3.76 -7.95
CA ARG A 50 -3.18 4.70 -8.78
C ARG A 50 -2.65 4.65 -10.22
N GLY A 51 -3.53 4.34 -11.16
CA GLY A 51 -3.18 4.22 -12.58
C GLY A 51 -2.58 2.88 -12.98
N SER A 52 -2.51 1.89 -12.07
CA SER A 52 -2.07 0.52 -12.42
C SER A 52 -3.08 -0.23 -13.31
N VAL A 53 -4.33 0.23 -13.36
CA VAL A 53 -5.35 -0.31 -14.25
C VAL A 53 -5.59 0.69 -15.38
N PRO A 54 -5.44 0.30 -16.65
CA PRO A 54 -5.70 1.19 -17.78
C PRO A 54 -7.18 1.57 -17.78
N ALA A 55 -7.45 2.87 -17.78
CA ALA A 55 -8.81 3.37 -17.92
C ALA A 55 -9.32 3.04 -19.34
N LYS A 56 -10.41 2.29 -19.44
CA LYS A 56 -11.06 1.99 -20.71
C LYS A 56 -11.88 3.21 -21.13
N GLY A 57 -11.19 4.24 -21.63
CA GLY A 57 -11.79 5.49 -22.11
C GLY A 57 -11.89 6.59 -21.05
N GLY A 58 -11.87 7.85 -21.52
CA GLY A 58 -12.00 9.04 -20.68
C GLY A 58 -13.41 9.20 -20.14
N GLY A 59 -13.67 8.60 -18.98
CA GLY A 59 -14.91 8.77 -18.23
C GLY A 59 -14.94 10.11 -17.48
N ASP A 60 -16.14 10.69 -17.36
CA ASP A 60 -16.37 11.79 -16.43
C ASP A 60 -16.55 11.23 -15.02
N LEU A 61 -15.58 11.53 -14.15
CA LEU A 61 -15.52 11.08 -12.77
C LEU A 61 -16.76 11.45 -11.95
N ALA A 62 -17.49 12.50 -12.31
CA ALA A 62 -18.70 12.92 -11.60
C ALA A 62 -19.88 12.00 -11.93
N ILE A 63 -20.05 11.67 -13.21
CA ILE A 63 -21.13 10.81 -13.71
C ILE A 63 -20.93 9.38 -13.19
N GLU A 64 -19.71 8.86 -13.28
CA GLU A 64 -19.36 7.52 -12.80
C GLU A 64 -19.58 7.38 -11.29
N ARG A 65 -19.21 8.41 -10.50
CA ARG A 65 -19.45 8.42 -9.05
C ARG A 65 -20.94 8.43 -8.71
N GLN A 66 -21.75 9.18 -9.44
CA GLN A 66 -23.19 9.24 -9.18
C GLN A 66 -23.85 7.88 -9.44
N LYS A 67 -23.47 7.22 -10.54
CA LYS A 67 -23.92 5.86 -10.86
C LYS A 67 -23.51 4.86 -9.78
N ALA A 68 -22.23 4.86 -9.39
CA ALA A 68 -21.72 3.97 -8.35
C ALA A 68 -22.44 4.16 -7.01
N LYS A 69 -22.72 5.41 -6.59
CA LYS A 69 -23.48 5.69 -5.35
C LYS A 69 -24.89 5.13 -5.39
N LYS A 70 -25.57 5.23 -6.54
CA LYS A 70 -26.93 4.69 -6.72
C LYS A 70 -26.94 3.17 -6.64
N ASP A 71 -25.98 2.50 -7.30
CA ASP A 71 -25.87 1.04 -7.32
C ASP A 71 -25.46 0.45 -5.96
N VAL A 72 -24.64 1.17 -5.19
CA VAL A 72 -24.28 0.76 -3.83
C VAL A 72 -25.46 0.92 -2.87
N SER A 73 -26.23 2.00 -3.01
CA SER A 73 -27.43 2.24 -2.20
C SER A 73 -28.47 1.11 -2.37
N SER A 74 -28.74 0.70 -3.62
CA SER A 74 -29.68 -0.40 -3.88
C SER A 74 -29.20 -1.76 -3.37
N LYS A 75 -27.88 -2.02 -3.39
CA LYS A 75 -27.30 -3.25 -2.83
C LYS A 75 -27.38 -3.32 -1.32
N ILE A 76 -27.16 -2.21 -0.63
CA ILE A 76 -27.21 -2.18 0.84
C ILE A 76 -28.67 -2.29 1.30
N ALA A 77 -29.60 -1.62 0.62
CA ALA A 77 -31.03 -1.70 0.92
C ALA A 77 -31.64 -3.10 0.71
N GLY A 78 -31.06 -3.93 -0.16
CA GLY A 78 -31.47 -5.32 -0.38
C GLY A 78 -30.66 -6.36 0.40
N ALA A 79 -29.67 -5.95 1.19
CA ALA A 79 -28.88 -6.83 2.06
C ALA A 79 -29.36 -6.83 3.52
N GLU A 80 -30.46 -6.12 3.79
CA GLU A 80 -31.17 -6.09 5.08
C GLU A 80 -32.41 -7.03 5.12
N GLU A 81 -32.54 -7.97 4.17
CA GLU A 81 -33.46 -9.12 4.27
C GLU A 81 -32.71 -10.44 4.52
#